data_AF-A0A7L1E787-F1
#
_entry.id   AF-A0A7L1E787-F1
#
_cell.length_a   1.000
_cell.length_b   1.000
_cell.length_c   1.000
_cell.angle_alpha   90.00
_cell.angle_beta   90.00
_cell.angle_gamma   90.00
#
_symmetry.space_group_name_H-M   'P 1'
#
loop_
_entity.id
_entity.type
_entity.pdbx_description
1 polymer ?
#
loop_
_entity_poly.entity_id
_entity_poly.type
_entity_poly.pdbx_seq_one_letter_code
_entity_poly.pdbx_strand_id
1 'polypeptide(L)'
;VIAHEISHSWTGNLVTNKTWEHFWLNEGHTVYLERRIGGRLFGEQFRNFQALGGWRELQNTINTLGDKNPVTNLILNLDEVDPDVAYSSVPYEKGFALLFYLEQLLGGPDVFMGFLKAYVQNFAYKSIVTEDWKKFLYSYFKDKVDILDKVDWNSWFHAPGMPPVKPKYDMTLSNACVALSQRWVQAKESDLGSFSSADLKEMSSHQLIEFLALLLLEAPLPLSHVQRMQEVYDFNAINNSEIRFRWLRLCIRSKWEAAIPLALKMATDQGRMKFTRPLFRDLYSFDKSRDLAVKTFLEHRASMHPVTSMLVGKDLKQDQ
;
A
#
# COMPACT_ATOMS: atom_id res chain seq x y z
N VAL A 1 8.86 -3.21 6.96
CA VAL A 1 9.36 -2.08 7.78
C VAL A 1 10.82 -2.24 8.15
N ILE A 2 11.26 -3.08 9.09
CA ILE A 2 12.72 -3.15 9.42
C ILE A 2 13.58 -3.53 8.20
N ALA A 3 13.16 -4.54 7.43
CA ALA A 3 13.84 -4.89 6.18
C ALA A 3 13.80 -3.77 5.12
N HIS A 4 12.80 -2.88 5.19
CA HIS A 4 12.69 -1.69 4.34
C HIS A 4 13.78 -0.67 4.70
N GLU A 5 13.86 -0.28 5.97
CA GLU A 5 14.85 0.70 6.44
C GLU A 5 16.29 0.19 6.27
N ILE A 6 16.51 -1.12 6.47
CA ILE A 6 17.80 -1.75 6.16
C ILE A 6 18.14 -1.58 4.68
N SER A 7 17.18 -1.83 3.78
CA SER A 7 17.37 -1.75 2.34
C SER A 7 17.72 -0.33 1.86
N HIS A 8 17.18 0.71 2.52
CA HIS A 8 17.53 2.10 2.23
C HIS A 8 19.01 2.43 2.42
N SER A 9 19.76 1.62 3.19
CA SER A 9 21.22 1.75 3.29
C SER A 9 21.92 1.70 1.93
N TRP A 10 21.29 1.08 0.92
CA TRP A 10 21.76 1.07 -0.46
C TRP A 10 20.87 1.92 -1.39
N THR A 11 19.55 1.70 -1.37
CA THR A 11 18.60 2.34 -2.29
C THR A 11 17.91 3.52 -1.60
N GLY A 12 18.56 4.67 -1.65
CA GLY A 12 18.14 5.90 -0.97
C GLY A 12 19.35 6.62 -0.37
N ASN A 13 20.05 5.96 0.55
CA ASN A 13 21.19 6.57 1.25
C ASN A 13 22.47 6.56 0.43
N LEU A 14 22.74 5.48 -0.32
CA LEU A 14 23.95 5.34 -1.13
C LEU A 14 23.74 5.74 -2.59
N VAL A 15 22.57 5.40 -3.15
CA VAL A 15 22.07 5.92 -4.43
C VAL A 15 20.79 6.69 -4.16
N THR A 16 20.79 8.00 -4.42
CA THR A 16 19.69 8.89 -4.01
C THR A 16 18.95 9.43 -5.23
N ASN A 17 17.64 9.65 -5.14
CA ASN A 17 16.92 10.43 -6.15
C ASN A 17 17.46 11.88 -6.21
N LYS A 18 17.66 12.42 -7.40
CA LYS A 18 18.20 13.79 -7.57
C LYS A 18 17.18 14.89 -7.23
N THR A 19 15.91 14.64 -7.54
CA THR A 19 14.76 15.48 -7.16
C THR A 19 13.63 14.56 -6.67
N TRP A 20 12.65 15.11 -5.95
CA TRP A 20 11.53 14.34 -5.39
C TRP A 20 10.59 13.76 -6.45
N GLU A 21 10.63 14.27 -7.68
CA GLU A 21 9.90 13.70 -8.82
C GLU A 21 10.35 12.26 -9.13
N HIS A 22 11.61 11.94 -8.82
CA HIS A 22 12.21 10.61 -8.99
C HIS A 22 12.19 9.77 -7.70
N PHE A 23 11.35 10.11 -6.72
CA PHE A 23 11.30 9.44 -5.42
C PHE A 23 11.03 7.92 -5.52
N TRP A 24 10.36 7.46 -6.58
CA TRP A 24 10.20 6.04 -6.86
C TRP A 24 11.52 5.27 -7.00
N LEU A 25 12.62 5.94 -7.37
CA LEU A 25 13.94 5.30 -7.44
C LEU A 25 14.41 4.83 -6.06
N ASN A 26 14.14 5.61 -5.01
CA ASN A 26 14.39 5.18 -3.64
C ASN A 26 13.40 4.07 -3.30
N GLU A 27 12.10 4.38 -3.34
CA GLU A 27 11.08 3.53 -2.73
C GLU A 27 10.81 2.24 -3.49
N GLY A 28 10.72 2.29 -4.82
CA GLY A 28 10.50 1.10 -5.63
C GLY A 28 11.62 0.07 -5.46
N HIS A 29 12.89 0.50 -5.49
CA HIS A 29 14.03 -0.39 -5.30
C HIS A 29 14.14 -0.89 -3.85
N THR A 30 13.83 -0.04 -2.86
CA THR A 30 13.81 -0.44 -1.45
C THR A 30 12.73 -1.47 -1.18
N VAL A 31 11.50 -1.29 -1.67
CA VAL A 31 10.43 -2.30 -1.56
C VAL A 31 10.81 -3.59 -2.28
N TYR A 32 11.49 -3.49 -3.42
CA TYR A 32 12.01 -4.66 -4.12
C TYR A 32 13.02 -5.43 -3.25
N LEU A 33 14.01 -4.75 -2.66
CA LEU A 33 14.97 -5.36 -1.74
C LEU A 33 14.32 -5.91 -0.47
N GLU A 34 13.40 -5.16 0.14
CA GLU A 34 12.63 -5.57 1.32
C GLU A 34 11.95 -6.92 1.08
N ARG A 35 11.24 -7.03 -0.05
CA ARG A 35 10.52 -8.25 -0.43
C ARG A 35 11.49 -9.38 -0.80
N ARG A 36 12.69 -9.08 -1.32
CA ARG A 36 13.75 -10.07 -1.51
C ARG A 36 14.31 -10.59 -0.19
N ILE A 37 14.48 -9.75 0.82
CA ILE A 37 14.83 -10.18 2.18
C ILE A 37 13.72 -11.08 2.74
N GLY A 38 12.46 -10.67 2.62
CA GLY A 38 11.31 -11.48 3.01
C GLY A 38 11.29 -12.85 2.33
N GLY A 39 11.54 -12.90 1.02
CA GLY A 39 11.64 -14.15 0.26
C GLY A 39 12.79 -15.06 0.71
N ARG A 40 13.92 -14.48 1.13
CA ARG A 40 15.05 -15.25 1.67
C ARG A 40 14.79 -15.81 3.06
N LEU A 41 14.01 -15.12 3.88
CA LEU A 41 13.69 -15.54 5.25
C LEU A 41 12.50 -16.52 5.30
N PHE A 42 11.50 -16.32 4.44
CA PHE A 42 10.19 -16.98 4.55
C PHE A 42 9.76 -17.69 3.26
N GLY A 43 10.61 -17.73 2.23
CA GLY A 43 10.36 -18.42 0.97
C GLY A 43 9.76 -17.56 -0.13
N GLU A 44 9.89 -18.02 -1.37
CA GLU A 44 9.50 -17.28 -2.57
C GLU A 44 7.98 -17.06 -2.68
N GLN A 45 7.17 -17.98 -2.14
CA GLN A 45 5.72 -17.79 -2.04
C GLN A 45 5.38 -16.60 -1.13
N PHE A 46 6.13 -16.37 -0.05
CA PHE A 46 5.93 -15.22 0.82
C PHE A 46 6.28 -13.91 0.12
N ARG A 47 7.36 -13.88 -0.67
CA ARG A 47 7.69 -12.71 -1.50
C ARG A 47 6.56 -12.36 -2.47
N ASN A 48 6.03 -13.36 -3.17
CA ASN A 48 4.91 -13.18 -4.09
C ASN A 48 3.63 -12.73 -3.37
N PHE A 49 3.37 -13.27 -2.19
CA PHE A 49 2.26 -12.86 -1.34
C PHE A 49 2.35 -11.37 -0.95
N GLN A 50 3.53 -10.92 -0.50
CA GLN A 50 3.75 -9.50 -0.19
C GLN A 50 3.64 -8.61 -1.44
N ALA A 51 4.16 -9.08 -2.58
CA ALA A 51 4.10 -8.38 -3.85
C ALA A 51 2.65 -8.19 -4.35
N LEU A 52 1.80 -9.21 -4.17
CA LEU A 52 0.38 -9.15 -4.50
C LEU A 52 -0.40 -8.25 -3.54
N GLY A 53 -0.12 -8.31 -2.24
CA GLY A 53 -0.69 -7.38 -1.26
C GLY A 53 -0.36 -5.93 -1.59
N GLY A 54 0.89 -5.65 -1.99
CA GLY A 54 1.32 -4.34 -2.49
C GLY A 54 0.54 -3.85 -3.71
N TRP A 55 0.28 -4.73 -4.67
CA TRP A 55 -0.58 -4.42 -5.82
C TRP A 55 -2.00 -4.02 -5.40
N ARG A 56 -2.56 -4.68 -4.38
CA ARG A 56 -3.89 -4.36 -3.83
C ARG A 56 -3.90 -3.02 -3.09
N GLU A 57 -2.85 -2.70 -2.34
CA GLU A 57 -2.67 -1.39 -1.70
C GLU A 57 -2.54 -0.26 -2.73
N LEU A 58 -1.83 -0.51 -3.84
CA LEU A 58 -1.77 0.42 -4.97
C LEU A 58 -3.15 0.66 -5.57
N GLN A 59 -3.92 -0.40 -5.81
CA GLN A 59 -5.30 -0.28 -6.30
C GLN A 59 -6.18 0.55 -5.37
N ASN A 60 -6.12 0.30 -4.06
CA ASN A 60 -6.88 1.05 -3.06
C ASN A 60 -6.50 2.54 -3.05
N THR A 61 -5.20 2.82 -3.16
CA THR A 61 -4.66 4.18 -3.19
C THR A 61 -5.12 4.92 -4.44
N ILE A 62 -5.07 4.29 -5.61
CA ILE A 62 -5.56 4.87 -6.87
C ILE A 62 -7.07 5.06 -6.85
N ASN A 63 -7.85 4.11 -6.29
CA ASN A 63 -9.29 4.27 -6.13
C ASN A 63 -9.63 5.47 -5.23
N THR A 64 -8.79 5.75 -4.23
CA THR A 64 -8.96 6.89 -3.31
C THR A 64 -8.57 8.23 -3.95
N LEU A 65 -7.48 8.25 -4.73
CA LEU A 65 -6.94 9.48 -5.34
C LEU A 65 -7.61 9.83 -6.68
N GLY A 66 -8.19 8.83 -7.37
CA GLY A 66 -8.70 8.93 -8.73
C GLY A 66 -7.69 8.39 -9.76
N ASP A 67 -8.18 7.58 -10.71
CA ASP A 67 -7.39 6.93 -11.76
C ASP A 67 -6.78 7.89 -12.80
N LYS A 68 -7.31 9.11 -12.89
CA LYS A 68 -6.80 10.19 -13.75
C LYS A 68 -5.96 11.22 -13.00
N ASN A 69 -5.76 11.04 -11.70
CA ASN A 69 -5.06 12.03 -10.88
C ASN A 69 -3.55 11.97 -11.15
N PRO A 70 -2.90 13.09 -11.55
CA PRO A 70 -1.46 13.12 -11.81
C PRO A 70 -0.57 12.68 -10.64
N VAL A 71 -1.06 12.77 -9.39
CA VAL A 71 -0.30 12.26 -8.23
C VAL A 71 -0.19 10.72 -8.19
N THR A 72 -0.82 10.04 -9.15
CA THR A 72 -0.69 8.58 -9.36
C THR A 72 0.32 8.22 -10.45
N ASN A 73 0.98 9.20 -11.07
CA ASN A 73 2.11 8.97 -11.95
C ASN A 73 3.30 8.40 -11.16
N LEU A 74 4.16 7.63 -11.82
CA LEU A 74 5.37 7.11 -11.17
C LEU A 74 6.45 8.20 -11.05
N ILE A 75 6.62 8.99 -12.12
CA ILE A 75 7.39 10.23 -12.10
C ILE A 75 6.38 11.37 -11.98
N LEU A 76 6.41 12.04 -10.83
CA LEU A 76 5.54 13.18 -10.56
C LEU A 76 6.07 14.41 -11.28
N ASN A 77 5.16 15.33 -11.61
CA ASN A 77 5.52 16.74 -11.78
C ASN A 77 5.15 17.43 -10.45
N LEU A 78 6.15 17.99 -9.77
CA LEU A 78 5.96 18.67 -8.49
C LEU A 78 6.03 20.19 -8.59
N ASP A 79 5.96 20.75 -9.81
CA ASP A 79 5.80 22.19 -10.03
C ASP A 79 4.57 22.68 -9.25
N GLU A 80 4.79 23.59 -8.29
CA GLU A 80 3.76 24.19 -7.42
C GLU A 80 2.97 23.18 -6.53
N VAL A 81 3.40 21.93 -6.43
CA VAL A 81 2.78 20.92 -5.56
C VAL A 81 3.64 20.65 -4.34
N ASP A 82 3.07 20.85 -3.15
CA ASP A 82 3.69 20.43 -1.89
C ASP A 82 3.93 18.91 -1.89
N PRO A 83 5.19 18.43 -1.78
CA PRO A 83 5.51 17.01 -1.77
C PRO A 83 4.74 16.20 -0.72
N ASP A 84 4.41 16.80 0.43
CA ASP A 84 3.64 16.12 1.49
C ASP A 84 2.18 15.86 1.07
N VAL A 85 1.64 16.70 0.17
CA VAL A 85 0.30 16.50 -0.42
C VAL A 85 0.33 15.40 -1.48
N ALA A 86 1.42 15.30 -2.25
CA ALA A 86 1.61 14.27 -3.25
C ALA A 86 2.00 12.90 -2.67
N TYR A 87 2.49 12.87 -1.41
CA TYR A 87 2.92 11.63 -0.76
C TYR A 87 1.80 10.58 -0.69
N SER A 88 2.13 9.39 -1.17
CA SER A 88 1.24 8.22 -1.17
C SER A 88 2.05 6.92 -1.26
N SER A 89 1.37 5.78 -1.33
CA SER A 89 2.00 4.47 -1.59
C SER A 89 2.37 4.27 -3.07
N VAL A 90 1.99 5.19 -3.97
CA VAL A 90 2.24 5.06 -5.42
C VAL A 90 3.72 4.86 -5.76
N PRO A 91 4.69 5.71 -5.33
CA PRO A 91 6.10 5.52 -5.67
C PRO A 91 6.68 4.20 -5.14
N TYR A 92 6.15 3.70 -4.02
CA TYR A 92 6.51 2.42 -3.42
C TYR A 92 6.03 1.26 -4.30
N GLU A 93 4.72 1.16 -4.51
CA GLU A 93 4.11 -0.04 -5.08
C GLU A 93 4.10 -0.03 -6.60
N LYS A 94 3.92 1.13 -7.24
CA LYS A 94 4.04 1.28 -8.70
C LYS A 94 5.49 1.14 -9.14
N GLY A 95 6.43 1.68 -8.35
CA GLY A 95 7.87 1.49 -8.55
C GLY A 95 8.29 0.03 -8.40
N PHE A 96 7.86 -0.63 -7.32
CA PHE A 96 8.07 -2.06 -7.16
C PHE A 96 7.45 -2.87 -8.31
N ALA A 97 6.22 -2.57 -8.73
CA ALA A 97 5.54 -3.30 -9.79
C ALA A 97 6.31 -3.23 -11.12
N LEU A 98 6.90 -2.08 -11.44
CA LEU A 98 7.79 -1.93 -12.59
C LEU A 98 9.01 -2.86 -12.48
N LEU A 99 9.69 -2.84 -11.33
CA LEU A 99 10.88 -3.67 -11.12
C LEU A 99 10.55 -5.17 -11.13
N PHE A 100 9.41 -5.56 -10.57
CA PHE A 100 8.97 -6.96 -10.57
C PHE A 100 8.52 -7.42 -11.96
N TYR A 101 7.90 -6.53 -12.76
CA TYR A 101 7.63 -6.78 -14.17
C TYR A 101 8.91 -6.98 -14.98
N LEU A 102 9.90 -6.10 -14.79
CA LEU A 102 11.21 -6.20 -15.45
C LEU A 102 11.97 -7.45 -15.03
N GLU A 103 11.93 -7.82 -13.75
CA GLU A 103 12.47 -9.09 -13.25
C GLU A 103 11.92 -10.27 -14.06
N GLN A 104 10.60 -10.34 -14.23
CA GLN A 104 9.94 -11.42 -14.98
C GLN A 104 10.33 -11.44 -16.46
N LEU A 105 10.43 -10.26 -17.09
CA LEU A 105 10.83 -10.15 -18.49
C LEU A 105 12.30 -10.51 -18.73
N LEU A 106 13.18 -10.15 -17.80
CA LEU A 106 14.62 -10.16 -18.01
C LEU A 106 15.31 -11.43 -17.50
N GLY A 107 14.55 -12.45 -17.08
CA GLY A 107 15.08 -13.78 -16.74
C GLY A 107 15.04 -14.12 -15.25
N GLY A 108 14.18 -13.46 -14.48
CA GLY A 108 13.85 -13.85 -13.12
C GLY A 108 14.70 -13.17 -12.03
N PRO A 109 14.45 -13.54 -10.76
CA PRO A 109 14.93 -12.82 -9.59
C PRO A 109 16.45 -12.77 -9.49
N ASP A 110 17.17 -13.82 -9.84
CA ASP A 110 18.63 -13.85 -9.69
C ASP A 110 19.33 -12.98 -10.74
N VAL A 111 18.82 -12.98 -11.97
CA VAL A 111 19.31 -12.09 -13.04
C VAL A 111 19.10 -10.63 -12.65
N PHE A 112 17.91 -10.29 -12.14
CA PHE A 112 17.60 -8.92 -11.77
C PHE A 112 18.34 -8.46 -10.49
N MET A 113 18.70 -9.36 -9.57
CA MET A 113 19.62 -9.01 -8.47
C MET A 113 21.02 -8.68 -8.94
N GLY A 114 21.49 -9.35 -10.00
CA GLY A 114 22.75 -9.01 -10.65
C GLY A 114 22.74 -7.55 -11.11
N PHE A 115 21.67 -7.16 -11.80
CA PHE A 115 21.43 -5.76 -12.20
C PHE A 115 21.40 -4.83 -11.00
N LEU A 116 20.61 -5.15 -9.97
CA LEU A 116 20.45 -4.27 -8.81
C LEU A 116 21.78 -4.02 -8.08
N LYS A 117 22.61 -5.06 -7.91
CA LYS A 117 23.94 -4.92 -7.32
C LYS A 117 24.83 -4.00 -8.16
N ALA A 118 24.83 -4.19 -9.48
CA ALA A 118 25.60 -3.36 -10.40
C ALA A 118 25.10 -1.91 -10.43
N TYR A 119 23.79 -1.69 -10.35
CA TYR A 119 23.15 -0.38 -10.26
C TYR A 119 23.64 0.36 -9.00
N VAL A 120 23.58 -0.29 -7.84
CA VAL A 120 24.06 0.29 -6.58
C VAL A 120 25.54 0.63 -6.67
N GLN A 121 26.38 -0.24 -7.24
CA GLN A 121 27.81 0.02 -7.40
C GLN A 121 28.11 1.18 -8.36
N ASN A 122 27.40 1.26 -9.49
CA ASN A 122 27.63 2.29 -10.52
C ASN A 122 27.27 3.70 -10.03
N PHE A 123 26.22 3.79 -9.22
CA PHE A 123 25.67 5.05 -8.73
C PHE A 123 25.96 5.35 -7.26
N ALA A 124 26.81 4.55 -6.61
CA ALA A 124 27.20 4.78 -5.22
C ALA A 124 27.74 6.21 -5.04
N TYR A 125 27.26 6.88 -4.00
CA TYR A 125 27.58 8.27 -3.64
C TYR A 125 27.11 9.31 -4.66
N LYS A 126 26.07 9.00 -5.43
CA LYS A 126 25.49 9.91 -6.44
C LYS A 126 23.99 10.06 -6.25
N SER A 127 23.48 11.20 -6.72
CA SER A 127 22.06 11.43 -6.89
C SER A 127 21.69 11.36 -8.38
N ILE A 128 20.65 10.62 -8.74
CA ILE A 128 20.30 10.28 -10.13
C ILE A 128 18.85 10.61 -10.49
N VAL A 129 18.58 10.76 -11.79
CA VAL A 129 17.22 10.85 -12.35
C VAL A 129 16.79 9.51 -12.97
N THR A 130 15.51 9.37 -13.33
CA THR A 130 14.97 8.14 -13.93
C THR A 130 15.70 7.79 -15.24
N GLU A 131 16.13 8.79 -16.00
CA GLU A 131 16.82 8.64 -17.27
C GLU A 131 18.20 8.00 -17.09
N ASP A 132 18.92 8.35 -16.01
CA ASP A 132 20.19 7.73 -15.65
C ASP A 132 19.99 6.24 -15.33
N TRP A 133 18.97 5.93 -14.53
CA TRP A 133 18.59 4.56 -14.20
C TRP A 133 18.24 3.75 -15.45
N LYS A 134 17.39 4.29 -16.33
CA LYS A 134 16.95 3.62 -17.55
C LYS A 134 18.12 3.41 -18.51
N LYS A 135 18.99 4.41 -18.69
CA LYS A 135 20.20 4.28 -19.50
C LYS A 135 21.11 3.16 -18.97
N PHE A 136 21.27 3.07 -17.66
CA PHE A 136 22.06 2.00 -17.05
C PHE A 136 21.40 0.62 -17.19
N LEU A 137 20.08 0.52 -17.06
CA LEU A 137 19.32 -0.71 -17.33
C LEU A 137 19.58 -1.23 -18.76
N TYR A 138 19.48 -0.34 -19.76
CA TYR A 138 19.76 -0.68 -21.16
C TYR A 138 21.21 -1.09 -21.39
N SER A 139 22.17 -0.43 -20.73
CA SER A 139 23.59 -0.78 -20.80
C SER A 139 23.87 -2.17 -20.19
N TYR A 140 23.30 -2.45 -19.01
CA TYR A 140 23.47 -3.72 -18.32
C TYR A 140 22.83 -4.88 -19.09
N PHE A 141 21.64 -4.67 -19.64
CA PHE A 141 20.88 -5.64 -20.42
C PHE A 141 21.01 -5.40 -21.94
N LYS A 142 22.20 -5.03 -22.42
CA LYS A 142 22.46 -4.72 -23.84
C LYS A 142 22.08 -5.85 -24.80
N ASP A 143 22.15 -7.11 -24.35
CA ASP A 143 21.77 -8.29 -25.15
C ASP A 143 20.26 -8.59 -25.09
N LYS A 144 19.47 -7.75 -24.40
CA LYS A 144 18.01 -7.85 -24.25
C LYS A 144 17.29 -6.55 -24.60
N VAL A 145 17.92 -5.67 -25.38
CA VAL A 145 17.33 -4.39 -25.82
C VAL A 145 16.01 -4.62 -26.56
N ASP A 146 15.92 -5.65 -27.41
CA ASP A 146 14.67 -6.00 -28.11
C ASP A 146 13.50 -6.34 -27.17
N ILE A 147 13.78 -6.76 -25.93
CA ILE A 147 12.76 -6.99 -24.89
C ILE A 147 12.42 -5.66 -24.20
N LEU A 148 13.44 -4.86 -23.86
CA LEU A 148 13.26 -3.56 -23.21
C LEU A 148 12.51 -2.55 -24.08
N ASP A 149 12.72 -2.58 -25.39
CA ASP A 149 12.05 -1.69 -26.35
C ASP A 149 10.55 -1.96 -26.50
N LYS A 150 10.09 -3.14 -26.07
CA LYS A 150 8.66 -3.49 -26.02
C LYS A 150 7.99 -3.00 -24.73
N VAL A 151 8.74 -2.50 -23.75
CA VAL A 151 8.18 -1.92 -22.54
C VAL A 151 7.59 -0.56 -22.86
N ASP A 152 6.31 -0.35 -22.53
CA ASP A 152 5.66 0.95 -22.63
C ASP A 152 6.14 1.89 -21.51
N TRP A 153 7.36 2.40 -21.67
CA TRP A 153 8.01 3.28 -20.69
C TRP A 153 7.19 4.54 -20.41
N ASN A 154 6.51 5.08 -21.41
CA ASN A 154 5.72 6.30 -21.22
C ASN A 154 4.54 6.04 -20.29
N SER A 155 3.80 4.95 -20.49
CA SER A 155 2.70 4.59 -19.60
C SER A 155 3.18 4.21 -18.19
N TRP A 156 4.31 3.51 -18.08
CA TRP A 156 4.89 3.18 -16.76
C TRP A 156 5.32 4.42 -15.97
N PHE A 157 5.90 5.42 -16.63
CA PHE A 157 6.44 6.60 -15.95
C PHE A 157 5.42 7.71 -15.76
N HIS A 158 4.63 8.01 -16.78
CA HIS A 158 3.89 9.27 -16.88
C HIS A 158 2.37 9.09 -16.96
N ALA A 159 1.84 7.88 -17.17
CA ALA A 159 0.40 7.68 -17.15
C ALA A 159 -0.12 7.54 -15.70
N PRO A 160 -1.25 8.21 -15.37
CA PRO A 160 -1.92 8.04 -14.09
C PRO A 160 -2.61 6.68 -14.00
N GLY A 161 -3.04 6.31 -12.80
CA GLY A 161 -3.77 5.08 -12.54
C GLY A 161 -2.87 3.85 -12.43
N MET A 162 -3.49 2.67 -12.59
CA MET A 162 -2.80 1.39 -12.45
C MET A 162 -1.76 1.18 -13.56
N PRO A 163 -0.67 0.44 -13.31
CA PRO A 163 0.29 0.08 -14.34
C PRO A 163 -0.34 -0.54 -15.59
N PRO A 164 0.25 -0.35 -16.78
CA PRO A 164 -0.28 -0.90 -18.03
C PRO A 164 -0.25 -2.43 -18.06
N VAL A 165 0.63 -3.04 -17.26
CA VAL A 165 0.77 -4.50 -17.15
C VAL A 165 0.80 -4.89 -15.68
N LYS A 166 -0.07 -5.84 -15.32
CA LYS A 166 -0.03 -6.51 -14.02
C LYS A 166 1.02 -7.64 -14.07
N PRO A 167 2.04 -7.65 -13.19
CA PRO A 167 2.95 -8.78 -13.08
C PRO A 167 2.23 -10.08 -12.75
N LYS A 168 2.87 -11.22 -13.03
CA LYS A 168 2.36 -12.53 -12.62
C LYS A 168 2.73 -12.78 -11.15
N TYR A 169 1.79 -13.25 -10.35
CA TYR A 169 2.02 -13.52 -8.92
C TYR A 169 1.70 -14.99 -8.62
N ASP A 170 2.53 -15.64 -7.82
CA ASP A 170 2.12 -16.87 -7.14
C ASP A 170 0.99 -16.55 -6.14
N MET A 171 -0.10 -17.31 -6.22
CA MET A 171 -1.31 -17.08 -5.43
C MET A 171 -1.43 -18.01 -4.22
N THR A 172 -0.46 -18.92 -4.00
CA THR A 172 -0.57 -20.04 -3.07
C THR A 172 -1.01 -19.60 -1.67
N LEU A 173 -0.33 -18.60 -1.10
CA LEU A 173 -0.66 -18.08 0.24
C LEU A 173 -1.88 -17.15 0.26
N SER A 174 -2.28 -16.58 -0.88
CA SER A 174 -3.42 -15.66 -1.01
C SER A 174 -4.75 -16.39 -1.25
N ASN A 175 -4.73 -17.62 -1.76
CA ASN A 175 -5.94 -18.37 -2.10
C ASN A 175 -6.92 -18.49 -0.93
N ALA A 176 -6.44 -18.81 0.27
CA ALA A 176 -7.30 -18.90 1.46
C ALA A 176 -7.93 -17.55 1.83
N CYS A 177 -7.17 -16.45 1.72
CA CYS A 177 -7.66 -15.09 1.96
C CYS A 177 -8.76 -14.71 0.96
N VAL A 178 -8.54 -14.99 -0.33
CA VAL A 178 -9.49 -14.73 -1.41
C VAL A 178 -10.76 -15.57 -1.20
N ALA A 179 -10.62 -16.86 -0.92
CA ALA A 179 -11.76 -17.74 -0.70
C ALA A 179 -12.64 -17.27 0.48
N LEU A 180 -12.03 -16.93 1.62
CA LEU A 180 -12.79 -16.44 2.77
C LEU A 180 -13.41 -15.07 2.51
N SER A 181 -12.68 -14.15 1.87
CA SER A 181 -13.22 -12.84 1.48
C SER A 181 -14.45 -13.00 0.58
N GLN A 182 -14.38 -13.84 -0.44
CA GLN A 182 -15.50 -14.09 -1.34
C GLN A 182 -16.69 -14.75 -0.64
N ARG A 183 -16.46 -15.68 0.30
CA ARG A 183 -17.54 -16.22 1.14
C ARG A 183 -18.28 -15.12 1.89
N TRP A 184 -17.57 -14.15 2.47
CA TRP A 184 -18.19 -13.03 3.19
C TRP A 184 -18.90 -12.04 2.28
N VAL A 185 -18.36 -11.76 1.09
CA VAL A 185 -18.94 -10.83 0.11
C VAL A 185 -20.23 -11.40 -0.50
N GLN A 186 -20.27 -12.72 -0.71
CA GLN A 186 -21.40 -13.39 -1.36
C GLN A 186 -22.46 -13.89 -0.38
N ALA A 187 -22.18 -13.85 0.93
CA ALA A 187 -23.09 -14.31 1.96
C ALA A 187 -24.39 -13.48 1.98
N LYS A 188 -25.50 -14.17 2.24
CA LYS A 188 -26.77 -13.58 2.65
C LYS A 188 -26.93 -13.71 4.15
N GLU A 189 -27.95 -13.07 4.72
CA GLU A 189 -28.23 -13.17 6.16
C GLU A 189 -28.42 -14.62 6.63
N SER A 190 -29.01 -15.49 5.81
CA SER A 190 -29.16 -16.92 6.09
C SER A 190 -27.83 -17.67 6.23
N ASP A 191 -26.78 -17.17 5.59
CA ASP A 191 -25.48 -17.86 5.50
C ASP A 191 -24.55 -17.48 6.66
N LEU A 192 -24.90 -16.42 7.41
CA LEU A 192 -24.09 -15.88 8.50
C LEU A 192 -23.84 -16.87 9.64
N GLY A 193 -24.76 -17.84 9.83
CA GLY A 193 -24.60 -18.92 10.80
C GLY A 193 -23.48 -19.91 10.47
N SER A 194 -23.00 -19.95 9.21
CA SER A 194 -21.95 -20.86 8.76
C SER A 194 -20.53 -20.42 9.13
N PHE A 195 -20.33 -19.15 9.50
CA PHE A 195 -19.02 -18.62 9.89
C PHE A 195 -18.73 -18.92 11.36
N SER A 196 -17.46 -19.24 11.64
CA SER A 196 -16.98 -19.54 12.99
C SER A 196 -15.49 -19.25 13.11
N SER A 197 -14.98 -19.12 14.33
CA SER A 197 -13.55 -18.90 14.61
C SER A 197 -12.60 -19.90 13.92
N ALA A 198 -13.09 -21.09 13.55
CA ALA A 198 -12.33 -22.08 12.79
C ALA A 198 -11.87 -21.57 11.41
N ASP A 199 -12.59 -20.63 10.79
CA ASP A 199 -12.22 -20.07 9.47
C ASP A 199 -10.84 -19.38 9.49
N LEU A 200 -10.41 -18.87 10.66
CA LEU A 200 -9.15 -18.15 10.81
C LEU A 200 -8.02 -18.98 11.43
N LYS A 201 -8.30 -20.20 11.86
CA LYS A 201 -7.38 -21.00 12.69
C LYS A 201 -6.00 -21.20 12.04
N GLU A 202 -5.98 -21.42 10.73
CA GLU A 202 -4.76 -21.67 9.96
C GLU A 202 -4.22 -20.41 9.26
N MET A 203 -4.84 -19.24 9.49
CA MET A 203 -4.40 -17.99 8.88
C MET A 203 -3.33 -17.30 9.72
N SER A 204 -2.19 -17.01 9.09
CA SER A 204 -1.19 -16.12 9.67
C SER A 204 -1.71 -14.67 9.77
N SER A 205 -1.06 -13.85 10.59
CA SER A 205 -1.37 -12.41 10.69
C SER A 205 -1.29 -11.69 9.33
N HIS A 206 -0.35 -12.10 8.46
CA HIS A 206 -0.23 -11.58 7.11
C HIS A 206 -1.44 -11.94 6.23
N GLN A 207 -1.97 -13.15 6.38
CA GLN A 207 -3.18 -13.59 5.69
C GLN A 207 -4.44 -12.90 6.21
N LEU A 208 -4.49 -12.59 7.51
CA LEU A 208 -5.58 -11.78 8.08
C LEU A 208 -5.55 -10.34 7.56
N ILE A 209 -4.36 -9.73 7.46
CA ILE A 209 -4.19 -8.41 6.85
C ILE A 209 -4.71 -8.43 5.41
N GLU A 210 -4.33 -9.44 4.64
CA GLU A 210 -4.74 -9.59 3.24
C GLU A 210 -6.23 -9.86 3.08
N PHE A 211 -6.82 -10.71 3.93
CA PHE A 211 -8.25 -10.97 3.97
C PHE A 211 -9.05 -9.68 4.20
N LEU A 212 -8.66 -8.87 5.18
CA LEU A 212 -9.33 -7.59 5.45
C LEU A 212 -9.06 -6.55 4.34
N ALA A 213 -7.87 -6.57 3.74
CA ALA A 213 -7.55 -5.69 2.61
C ALA A 213 -8.43 -5.99 1.39
N LEU A 214 -8.66 -7.28 1.09
CA LEU A 214 -9.58 -7.73 0.06
C LEU A 214 -11.00 -7.22 0.30
N LEU A 215 -11.52 -7.38 1.51
CA LEU A 215 -12.87 -6.88 1.86
C LEU A 215 -12.99 -5.36 1.72
N LEU A 216 -11.92 -4.60 1.96
CA LEU A 216 -11.91 -3.15 1.76
C LEU A 216 -11.92 -2.73 0.28
N LEU A 217 -11.55 -3.61 -0.65
CA LEU A 217 -11.64 -3.32 -2.09
C LEU A 217 -13.07 -3.46 -2.62
N GLU A 218 -13.93 -4.14 -1.89
CA GLU A 218 -15.33 -4.37 -2.25
C GLU A 218 -16.23 -3.19 -1.85
N ALA A 219 -17.48 -3.23 -2.31
CA ALA A 219 -18.52 -2.34 -1.79
C ALA A 219 -18.69 -2.56 -0.27
N PRO A 220 -19.11 -1.53 0.49
CA PRO A 220 -19.34 -1.68 1.93
C PRO A 220 -20.25 -2.88 2.23
N LEU A 221 -19.78 -3.77 3.12
CA LEU A 221 -20.56 -4.94 3.53
C LEU A 221 -21.80 -4.51 4.32
N PRO A 222 -22.86 -5.33 4.36
CA PRO A 222 -24.00 -5.08 5.23
C PRO A 222 -23.59 -5.01 6.71
N LEU A 223 -24.26 -4.17 7.49
CA LEU A 223 -24.00 -4.02 8.93
C LEU A 223 -24.09 -5.36 9.68
N SER A 224 -25.04 -6.23 9.31
CA SER A 224 -25.18 -7.57 9.90
C SER A 224 -23.93 -8.43 9.69
N HIS A 225 -23.19 -8.25 8.59
CA HIS A 225 -22.00 -9.03 8.27
C HIS A 225 -20.81 -8.63 9.14
N VAL A 226 -20.53 -7.33 9.28
CA VAL A 226 -19.45 -6.86 10.16
C VAL A 226 -19.76 -7.14 11.63
N GLN A 227 -21.02 -7.03 12.06
CA GLN A 227 -21.41 -7.46 13.41
C GLN A 227 -21.14 -8.96 13.61
N ARG A 228 -21.54 -9.79 12.64
CA ARG A 228 -21.26 -11.23 12.69
C ARG A 228 -19.77 -11.52 12.70
N MET A 229 -18.96 -10.83 11.90
CA MET A 229 -17.50 -10.96 11.91
C MET A 229 -16.92 -10.69 13.30
N GLN A 230 -17.39 -9.63 13.98
CA GLN A 230 -16.96 -9.39 15.37
C GLN A 230 -17.35 -10.54 16.28
N GLU A 231 -18.58 -11.04 16.19
CA GLU A 231 -19.06 -12.14 17.06
C GLU A 231 -18.21 -13.41 16.91
N VAL A 232 -17.81 -13.75 15.68
CA VAL A 232 -17.14 -15.04 15.39
C VAL A 232 -15.62 -14.96 15.38
N TYR A 233 -15.04 -13.78 15.13
CA TYR A 233 -13.58 -13.59 15.01
C TYR A 233 -12.96 -12.68 16.06
N ASP A 234 -13.77 -11.92 16.80
CA ASP A 234 -13.33 -10.98 17.83
C ASP A 234 -12.20 -10.03 17.39
N PHE A 235 -12.34 -9.45 16.18
CA PHE A 235 -11.32 -8.55 15.62
C PHE A 235 -11.05 -7.29 16.46
N ASN A 236 -12.00 -6.86 17.29
CA ASN A 236 -11.80 -5.75 18.22
C ASN A 236 -10.69 -6.02 19.27
N ALA A 237 -10.44 -7.28 19.61
CA ALA A 237 -9.40 -7.68 20.57
C ALA A 237 -7.98 -7.70 19.95
N ILE A 238 -7.85 -7.60 18.63
CA ILE A 238 -6.54 -7.64 17.96
C ILE A 238 -5.81 -6.30 18.10
N ASN A 239 -4.59 -6.37 18.64
CA ASN A 239 -3.70 -5.21 18.84
C ASN A 239 -2.72 -4.98 17.69
N ASN A 240 -2.61 -5.91 16.73
CA ASN A 240 -1.83 -5.68 15.52
C ASN A 240 -2.41 -4.49 14.76
N SER A 241 -1.63 -3.42 14.61
CA SER A 241 -2.11 -2.15 14.03
C SER A 241 -2.55 -2.28 12.58
N GLU A 242 -1.90 -3.12 11.77
CA GLU A 242 -2.28 -3.31 10.36
C GLU A 242 -3.62 -4.05 10.22
N ILE A 243 -3.90 -5.01 11.12
CA ILE A 243 -5.19 -5.72 11.18
C ILE A 243 -6.27 -4.77 11.72
N ARG A 244 -6.02 -4.18 12.89
CA ARG A 244 -6.96 -3.29 13.58
C ARG A 244 -7.37 -2.11 12.69
N PHE A 245 -6.43 -1.51 11.98
CA PHE A 245 -6.68 -0.43 11.04
C PHE A 245 -7.70 -0.84 9.96
N ARG A 246 -7.45 -1.95 9.27
CA ARG A 246 -8.33 -2.41 8.18
C ARG A 246 -9.70 -2.81 8.68
N TRP A 247 -9.73 -3.49 9.83
CA TRP A 247 -10.96 -3.85 10.51
C TRP A 247 -11.81 -2.62 10.85
N LEU A 248 -11.24 -1.61 11.51
CA LEU A 248 -11.99 -0.41 11.89
C LEU A 248 -12.47 0.38 10.66
N ARG A 249 -11.65 0.47 9.60
CA ARG A 249 -12.12 1.05 8.32
C ARG A 249 -13.31 0.29 7.74
N LEU A 250 -13.28 -1.05 7.76
CA LEU A 250 -14.38 -1.88 7.28
C LEU A 250 -15.65 -1.61 8.09
N CYS A 251 -15.55 -1.55 9.41
CA CYS A 251 -16.68 -1.24 10.31
C CYS A 251 -17.28 0.14 10.06
N ILE A 252 -16.45 1.18 9.95
CA ILE A 252 -16.92 2.55 9.72
C ILE A 252 -17.55 2.70 8.34
N ARG A 253 -16.93 2.13 7.29
CA ARG A 253 -17.51 2.13 5.93
C ARG A 253 -18.85 1.39 5.87
N SER A 254 -19.00 0.35 6.68
CA SER A 254 -20.24 -0.44 6.83
C SER A 254 -21.23 0.18 7.84
N LYS A 255 -20.99 1.42 8.29
CA LYS A 255 -21.90 2.23 9.13
C LYS A 255 -22.16 1.64 10.52
N TRP A 256 -21.18 0.94 11.10
CA TRP A 256 -21.32 0.39 12.45
C TRP A 256 -20.93 1.42 13.53
N GLU A 257 -21.93 2.02 14.17
CA GLU A 257 -21.73 3.10 15.16
C GLU A 257 -20.87 2.69 16.37
N ALA A 258 -20.94 1.43 16.82
CA ALA A 258 -20.13 0.95 17.95
C ALA A 258 -18.62 0.98 17.66
N ALA A 259 -18.21 1.05 16.40
CA ALA A 259 -16.80 1.16 16.01
C ALA A 259 -16.28 2.60 16.03
N ILE A 260 -17.15 3.62 16.10
CA ILE A 260 -16.76 5.05 16.12
C ILE A 260 -15.74 5.35 17.23
N PRO A 261 -15.97 5.03 18.52
CA PRO A 261 -15.00 5.31 19.57
C PRO A 261 -13.68 4.55 19.37
N LEU A 262 -13.72 3.33 18.81
CA LEU A 262 -12.51 2.53 18.56
C LEU A 262 -11.66 3.14 17.44
N ALA A 263 -12.30 3.61 16.37
CA ALA A 263 -11.66 4.27 15.24
C ALA A 263 -11.07 5.63 15.64
N LEU A 264 -11.81 6.45 16.40
CA LEU A 264 -11.29 7.72 16.93
C LEU A 264 -10.09 7.49 17.84
N LYS A 265 -10.20 6.57 18.81
CA LYS A 265 -9.09 6.21 19.70
C LYS A 265 -7.84 5.79 18.92
N MET A 266 -8.00 4.92 17.92
CA MET A 266 -6.86 4.51 17.09
C MET A 266 -6.29 5.70 16.27
N ALA A 267 -7.13 6.62 15.81
CA ALA A 267 -6.68 7.78 15.05
C ALA A 267 -5.91 8.80 15.90
N THR A 268 -6.15 8.85 17.22
CA THR A 268 -5.54 9.85 18.15
C THR A 268 -4.45 9.29 19.06
N ASP A 269 -4.48 8.01 19.45
CA ASP A 269 -3.49 7.41 20.35
C ASP A 269 -2.13 7.15 19.68
N GLN A 270 -2.07 7.29 18.36
CA GLN A 270 -0.86 7.21 17.55
C GLN A 270 -0.93 8.20 16.39
N GLY A 271 0.21 8.56 15.80
CA GLY A 271 0.30 9.59 14.75
C GLY A 271 0.71 9.10 13.36
N ARG A 272 0.78 7.80 13.11
CA ARG A 272 1.23 7.28 11.80
C ARG A 272 0.17 7.62 10.75
N MET A 273 0.52 8.52 9.83
CA MET A 273 -0.41 9.03 8.81
C MET A 273 -1.09 7.95 7.96
N LYS A 274 -0.42 6.80 7.75
CA LYS A 274 -1.00 5.61 7.11
C LYS A 274 -2.31 5.15 7.78
N PHE A 275 -2.41 5.28 9.10
CA PHE A 275 -3.59 4.91 9.87
C PHE A 275 -4.49 6.10 10.16
N THR A 276 -3.90 7.20 10.66
CA THR A 276 -4.63 8.37 11.13
C THR A 276 -5.44 9.03 10.02
N ARG A 277 -4.85 9.32 8.85
CA ARG A 277 -5.56 10.04 7.78
C ARG A 277 -6.75 9.25 7.24
N PRO A 278 -6.62 7.97 6.85
CA PRO A 278 -7.77 7.23 6.32
C PRO A 278 -8.86 7.00 7.37
N LEU A 279 -8.52 6.82 8.65
CA LEU A 279 -9.52 6.72 9.71
C LEU A 279 -10.32 8.01 9.87
N PHE A 280 -9.65 9.17 9.89
CA PHE A 280 -10.35 10.46 9.93
C PHE A 280 -11.23 10.68 8.70
N ARG A 281 -10.77 10.33 7.49
CA ARG A 281 -11.59 10.42 6.27
C ARG A 281 -12.84 9.54 6.33
N ASP A 282 -12.69 8.29 6.75
CA ASP A 282 -13.81 7.36 6.86
C ASP A 282 -14.82 7.86 7.92
N LEU A 283 -14.34 8.32 9.08
CA LEU A 283 -15.16 8.91 10.14
C LEU A 283 -15.89 10.18 9.68
N TYR A 284 -15.23 11.05 8.91
CA TYR A 284 -15.82 12.26 8.35
C TYR A 284 -16.90 11.96 7.28
N SER A 285 -16.68 10.90 6.51
CA SER A 285 -17.61 10.43 5.47
C SER A 285 -18.84 9.72 6.06
N PHE A 286 -18.79 9.32 7.32
CA PHE A 286 -19.92 8.77 8.05
C PHE A 286 -20.66 9.88 8.82
N ASP A 287 -21.91 10.12 8.44
CA ASP A 287 -22.79 11.15 9.00
C ASP A 287 -22.88 11.09 10.54
N LYS A 288 -22.94 9.89 11.12
CA LYS A 288 -23.02 9.70 12.58
C LYS A 288 -21.75 10.06 13.34
N SER A 289 -20.59 10.09 12.67
CA SER A 289 -19.30 10.41 13.29
C SER A 289 -18.67 11.71 12.79
N ARG A 290 -19.24 12.37 11.79
CA ARG A 290 -18.61 13.53 11.13
C ARG A 290 -18.27 14.65 12.11
N ASP A 291 -19.26 15.11 12.87
CA ASP A 291 -19.07 16.23 13.79
C ASP A 291 -18.11 15.86 14.92
N LEU A 292 -18.17 14.61 15.38
CA LEU A 292 -17.26 14.09 16.39
C LEU A 292 -15.82 14.00 15.85
N ALA A 293 -15.62 13.57 14.60
CA ALA A 293 -14.31 13.52 13.97
C ALA A 293 -13.67 14.91 13.85
N VAL A 294 -14.45 15.91 13.43
CA VAL A 294 -13.99 17.31 13.36
C VAL A 294 -13.65 17.84 14.74
N LYS A 295 -14.55 17.65 15.72
CA LYS A 295 -14.32 18.08 17.11
C LYS A 295 -13.05 17.45 17.69
N THR A 296 -12.90 16.14 17.58
CA THR A 296 -11.72 15.41 18.09
C THR A 296 -10.43 15.86 17.41
N PHE A 297 -10.46 16.11 16.09
CA PHE A 297 -9.30 16.68 15.39
C PHE A 297 -8.93 18.04 15.96
N LEU A 298 -9.87 18.97 16.10
CA LEU A 298 -9.61 20.32 16.62
C LEU A 298 -9.06 20.30 18.05
N GLU A 299 -9.56 19.40 18.91
CA GLU A 299 -9.06 19.20 20.28
C GLU A 299 -7.58 18.75 20.32
N HIS A 300 -7.15 17.93 19.35
CA HIS A 300 -5.78 17.40 19.29
C HIS A 300 -4.86 18.19 18.36
N ARG A 301 -5.40 19.10 17.55
CA ARG A 301 -4.69 19.74 16.43
C ARG A 301 -3.35 20.36 16.83
N ALA A 302 -3.31 21.01 18.00
CA ALA A 302 -2.14 21.69 18.52
C ALA A 302 -1.04 20.74 19.05
N SER A 303 -1.38 19.49 19.39
CA SER A 303 -0.44 18.49 19.90
C SER A 303 -0.03 17.44 18.84
N MET A 304 -0.65 17.47 17.66
CA MET A 304 -0.29 16.62 16.53
C MET A 304 1.02 17.05 15.88
N HIS A 305 1.70 16.09 15.24
CA HIS A 305 2.84 16.41 14.36
C HIS A 305 2.40 17.43 13.28
N PRO A 306 3.16 18.51 13.00
CA PRO A 306 2.72 19.61 12.14
C PRO A 306 2.21 19.16 10.76
N VAL A 307 2.95 18.27 10.09
CA VAL A 307 2.57 17.72 8.77
C VAL A 307 1.27 16.90 8.87
N THR A 308 1.11 16.08 9.92
CA THR A 308 -0.10 15.28 10.12
C THR A 308 -1.30 16.19 10.40
N SER A 309 -1.12 17.22 11.22
CA SER A 309 -2.14 18.23 11.53
C SER A 309 -2.61 18.94 10.26
N MET A 310 -1.67 19.41 9.42
CA MET A 310 -1.97 20.05 8.14
C MET A 310 -2.74 19.13 7.20
N LEU A 311 -2.27 17.89 7.00
CA LEU A 311 -2.89 16.96 6.05
C LEU A 311 -4.25 16.43 6.50
N VAL A 312 -4.43 16.16 7.81
CA VAL A 312 -5.75 15.81 8.36
C VAL A 312 -6.69 17.01 8.29
N GLY A 313 -6.20 18.23 8.54
CA GLY A 313 -6.97 19.47 8.36
C GLY A 313 -7.53 19.58 6.94
N LYS A 314 -6.69 19.40 5.92
CA LYS A 314 -7.11 19.36 4.51
C LYS A 314 -8.13 18.24 4.23
N ASP A 315 -7.88 17.03 4.74
CA ASP A 315 -8.78 15.88 4.57
C ASP A 315 -10.18 16.15 5.19
N LEU A 316 -10.26 16.94 6.26
CA LEU A 316 -11.49 17.30 6.98
C LEU A 316 -12.07 18.66 6.57
N LYS A 317 -11.46 19.35 5.60
CA LYS A 317 -11.82 20.71 5.16
C LYS A 317 -11.77 21.73 6.29
N GLN A 318 -10.75 21.64 7.15
CA GLN A 318 -10.50 22.50 8.32
C GLN A 318 -9.20 23.29 8.15
N ASP A 319 -9.08 24.01 7.03
CA ASP A 319 -7.84 24.66 6.56
C ASP A 319 -7.40 25.90 7.37
N GLN A 320 -8.13 26.27 8.43
CA GLN A 320 -7.82 27.43 9.29
C GLN A 320 -6.83 27.12 10.39
#